data_AF-W3VSA4-F1
#
_entry.id   AF-W3VSA4-F1
#
_cell.length_a   1.000
_cell.length_b   1.000
_cell.length_c   1.000
_cell.angle_alpha   90.00
_cell.angle_beta   90.00
_cell.angle_gamma   90.00
#
_symmetry.space_group_name_H-M   'P 1'
#
loop_
_entity.id
_entity.type
_entity.pdbx_description
1 polymer ?
#
loop_
_entity_poly.entity_id
_entity_poly.type
_entity_poly.pdbx_seq_one_letter_code
_entity_poly.pdbx_strand_id
1 'polypeptide(L)'
;MARKTTRRSTAKQAEGEEPDEPTTSTGSDSDFETDDVIDTAAAYKDAVNLPAHQTKHLSELVYRIPRIDTAFQLVQRNDTNSTGSSLWLSSQVLSAFLLHTYAKPQLRTASNVKRKRMLELGSGTGLLSLLMARLGWDVVATDIEPVLDSVLRPNIDAGLCQLVNEGHADPEQIRVCKLDWTAAEECKTGSLRDTISGMDSTESSGTSGEPRLDLIVTADTIYEPGLIRPLLSTISHFYRRQTDAKPTILLALERRDPAHIDHALQIARDEFDLPLKQIPAKRIRKIFDTLGDGATWSRDDWSGVEIWKL
;
A
#
# COMPACT_ATOMS: atom_id res chain seq x y z
N MET A 1 -4.01 10.44 58.81
CA MET A 1 -4.96 10.20 59.91
C MET A 1 -6.24 9.63 59.33
N ALA A 2 -6.48 8.35 59.58
CA ALA A 2 -7.67 7.64 59.15
C ALA A 2 -8.82 7.88 60.15
N ARG A 3 -10.06 7.98 59.66
CA ARG A 3 -11.24 7.66 60.46
C ARG A 3 -12.34 7.07 59.58
N LYS A 4 -12.38 5.74 59.58
CA LYS A 4 -13.58 4.91 59.37
C LYS A 4 -14.65 5.32 60.39
N THR A 5 -15.92 5.27 60.01
CA THR A 5 -16.98 4.92 60.96
C THR A 5 -18.07 4.11 60.25
N THR A 6 -18.31 2.92 60.80
CA THR A 6 -19.33 1.94 60.43
C THR A 6 -20.27 1.82 61.63
N ARG A 7 -21.59 1.68 61.42
CA ARG A 7 -22.58 1.08 62.36
C ARG A 7 -23.82 0.68 61.53
N ARG A 8 -24.07 -0.61 61.27
CA ARG A 8 -24.94 -1.58 62.03
C ARG A 8 -26.35 -1.02 62.31
N SER A 9 -27.39 -1.43 61.58
CA SER A 9 -28.16 -2.71 61.60
C SER A 9 -29.31 -2.71 62.61
N THR A 10 -30.54 -2.93 62.14
CA THR A 10 -31.55 -3.78 62.80
C THR A 10 -32.60 -4.22 61.79
N ALA A 11 -32.81 -5.54 61.75
CA ALA A 11 -33.82 -6.25 60.99
C ALA A 11 -35.18 -6.23 61.70
N LYS A 12 -36.26 -6.42 60.94
CA LYS A 12 -37.51 -6.98 61.43
C LYS A 12 -38.14 -7.84 60.33
N GLN A 13 -38.24 -9.13 60.59
CA GLN A 13 -38.97 -10.14 59.82
C GLN A 13 -40.44 -10.20 60.27
N ALA A 14 -41.33 -10.57 59.34
CA ALA A 14 -42.44 -11.54 59.45
C ALA A 14 -43.07 -11.64 58.04
N GLU A 15 -42.90 -12.76 57.31
CA GLU A 15 -43.87 -13.88 57.15
C GLU A 15 -45.16 -13.43 56.41
N GLY A 16 -45.64 -14.01 55.32
CA GLY A 16 -45.32 -15.20 54.53
C GLY A 16 -46.30 -15.32 53.33
N GLU A 17 -46.22 -16.45 52.62
CA GLU A 17 -47.06 -16.96 51.50
C GLU A 17 -46.51 -16.84 50.05
N GLU A 18 -46.11 -18.02 49.52
CA GLU A 18 -45.87 -18.42 48.10
C GLU A 18 -47.18 -18.93 47.44
N PRO A 19 -47.21 -19.39 46.17
CA PRO A 19 -46.64 -18.86 44.93
C PRO A 19 -47.70 -18.81 43.79
N ASP A 20 -47.42 -18.15 42.66
CA ASP A 20 -48.01 -18.51 41.34
C ASP A 20 -47.17 -17.90 40.19
N GLU A 21 -46.61 -18.77 39.34
CA GLU A 21 -46.10 -18.46 37.99
C GLU A 21 -47.18 -18.85 36.94
N PRO A 22 -46.99 -18.60 35.62
CA PRO A 22 -46.67 -17.36 34.93
C PRO A 22 -47.70 -17.09 33.81
N THR A 23 -47.84 -15.84 33.32
CA THR A 23 -48.49 -15.60 32.01
C THR A 23 -47.72 -14.60 31.18
N THR A 24 -47.39 -15.07 29.99
CA THR A 24 -46.76 -14.38 28.86
C THR A 24 -47.74 -13.40 28.20
N SER A 25 -47.31 -12.18 27.87
CA SER A 25 -47.78 -11.51 26.65
C SER A 25 -46.75 -10.52 26.13
N THR A 26 -46.39 -10.77 24.88
CA THR A 26 -45.55 -10.02 23.95
C THR A 26 -46.02 -8.59 23.69
N GLY A 27 -45.09 -7.64 23.64
CA GLY A 27 -45.28 -6.30 23.09
C GLY A 27 -43.94 -5.77 22.58
N SER A 28 -43.73 -5.92 21.28
CA SER A 28 -42.57 -5.44 20.53
C SER A 28 -42.77 -3.98 20.14
N ASP A 29 -41.89 -3.09 20.59
CA ASP A 29 -41.64 -1.81 19.90
C ASP A 29 -40.15 -1.77 19.57
N SER A 30 -39.86 -2.13 18.31
CA SER A 30 -38.56 -2.04 17.70
C SER A 30 -38.55 -0.80 16.80
N ASP A 31 -38.12 0.34 17.35
CA ASP A 31 -37.64 1.47 16.56
C ASP A 31 -36.26 1.08 16.00
N PHE A 32 -36.27 0.35 14.88
CA PHE A 32 -35.09 0.26 14.03
C PHE A 32 -35.07 1.51 13.16
N GLU A 33 -34.15 2.42 13.49
CA GLU A 33 -33.64 3.39 12.53
C GLU A 33 -33.21 2.61 11.28
N THR A 34 -33.91 2.84 10.17
CA THR A 34 -33.49 2.37 8.86
C THR A 34 -32.20 3.10 8.52
N ASP A 35 -31.06 2.44 8.75
CA ASP A 35 -29.82 2.78 8.06
C ASP A 35 -30.14 2.83 6.56
N ASP A 36 -29.96 4.01 5.97
CA ASP A 36 -29.96 4.20 4.52
C ASP A 36 -28.82 3.33 3.97
N VAL A 37 -29.15 2.08 3.61
CA VAL A 37 -28.29 1.23 2.79
C VAL A 37 -28.26 1.92 1.42
N ILE A 38 -27.35 2.87 1.26
CA ILE A 38 -26.94 3.36 -0.04
C ILE A 38 -26.58 2.11 -0.82
N ASP A 39 -27.34 1.82 -1.88
CA ASP A 39 -27.04 0.75 -2.81
C ASP A 39 -25.63 1.04 -3.36
N THR A 40 -24.63 0.34 -2.80
CA THR A 40 -23.22 0.59 -3.08
C THR A 40 -22.93 0.38 -4.57
N ALA A 41 -23.74 -0.41 -5.28
CA ALA A 41 -23.67 -0.57 -6.71
C ALA A 41 -24.11 0.69 -7.49
N ALA A 42 -25.05 1.47 -6.96
CA ALA A 42 -25.49 2.73 -7.58
C ALA A 42 -24.46 3.84 -7.43
N ALA A 43 -23.70 3.87 -6.32
CA ALA A 43 -22.72 4.91 -6.01
C ALA A 43 -21.50 4.93 -6.94
N TYR A 44 -21.14 3.79 -7.55
CA TYR A 44 -19.93 3.65 -8.39
C TYR A 44 -20.24 3.21 -9.83
N LYS A 45 -21.45 3.48 -10.32
CA LYS A 45 -21.95 2.96 -11.61
C LYS A 45 -21.01 3.21 -12.81
N ASP A 46 -20.31 4.34 -12.82
CA ASP A 46 -19.42 4.74 -13.91
C ASP A 46 -17.93 4.52 -13.59
N ALA A 47 -17.61 3.93 -12.43
CA ALA A 47 -16.23 3.67 -12.04
C ALA A 47 -15.62 2.51 -12.82
N VAL A 48 -14.41 2.70 -13.31
CA VAL A 48 -13.60 1.66 -13.97
C VAL A 48 -13.07 0.67 -12.94
N ASN A 49 -12.59 1.19 -11.81
CA ASN A 49 -12.19 0.40 -10.65
C ASN A 49 -12.97 0.89 -9.42
N LEU A 50 -13.28 -0.02 -8.50
CA LEU A 50 -13.86 0.35 -7.21
C LEU A 50 -12.77 0.79 -6.21
N PRO A 51 -13.11 1.61 -5.19
CA PRO A 51 -12.20 1.94 -4.11
C PRO A 51 -11.71 0.66 -3.39
N ALA A 52 -10.46 0.65 -2.96
CA ALA A 52 -9.84 -0.50 -2.29
C ALA A 52 -10.67 -1.07 -1.13
N HIS A 53 -11.34 -0.21 -0.35
CA HIS A 53 -12.17 -0.65 0.77
C HIS A 53 -13.41 -1.46 0.32
N GLN A 54 -13.90 -1.24 -0.91
CA GLN A 54 -15.00 -2.00 -1.51
C GLN A 54 -14.54 -3.34 -2.11
N THR A 55 -13.25 -3.56 -2.33
CA THR A 55 -12.75 -4.77 -3.02
C THR A 55 -12.04 -5.77 -2.11
N LYS A 56 -11.89 -5.47 -0.82
CA LYS A 56 -11.12 -6.32 0.13
C LYS A 56 -11.65 -7.75 0.27
N HIS A 57 -12.94 -7.95 0.05
CA HIS A 57 -13.61 -9.24 0.16
C HIS A 57 -13.42 -10.14 -1.08
N LEU A 58 -12.95 -9.57 -2.20
CA LEU A 58 -12.75 -10.30 -3.45
C LEU A 58 -11.41 -11.05 -3.39
N SER A 59 -11.41 -12.35 -3.65
CA SER A 59 -10.18 -13.15 -3.78
C SER A 59 -9.37 -12.80 -5.03
N GLU A 60 -10.01 -12.15 -6.00
CA GLU A 60 -9.40 -11.74 -7.24
C GLU A 60 -10.05 -10.45 -7.75
N LEU A 61 -9.23 -9.52 -8.22
CA LEU A 61 -9.63 -8.20 -8.69
C LEU A 61 -8.98 -7.91 -10.04
N VAL A 62 -9.77 -7.56 -11.05
CA VAL A 62 -9.22 -7.02 -12.30
C VAL A 62 -9.08 -5.51 -12.16
N TYR A 63 -7.84 -5.02 -12.06
CA TYR A 63 -7.54 -3.60 -12.01
C TYR A 63 -7.20 -3.08 -13.42
N ARG A 64 -7.97 -2.13 -13.93
CA ARG A 64 -7.87 -1.61 -15.30
C ARG A 64 -7.21 -0.22 -15.32
N ILE A 65 -6.36 -0.01 -16.31
CA ILE A 65 -5.64 1.24 -16.58
C ILE A 65 -5.91 1.67 -18.03
N PRO A 66 -7.09 2.26 -18.33
CA PRO A 66 -7.55 2.49 -19.70
C PRO A 66 -6.59 3.34 -20.54
N ARG A 67 -5.87 4.28 -19.91
CA ARG A 67 -4.97 5.21 -20.59
C ARG A 67 -3.85 4.51 -21.39
N ILE A 68 -3.46 3.31 -20.99
CA ILE A 68 -2.39 2.50 -21.62
C ILE A 68 -2.90 1.15 -22.12
N ASP A 69 -4.22 0.98 -22.17
CA ASP A 69 -4.92 -0.24 -22.58
C ASP A 69 -4.34 -1.49 -21.90
N THR A 70 -4.36 -1.50 -20.58
CA THR A 70 -3.81 -2.60 -19.79
C THR A 70 -4.69 -2.86 -18.58
N ALA A 71 -4.85 -4.14 -18.24
CA ALA A 71 -5.51 -4.58 -17.03
C ALA A 71 -4.68 -5.69 -16.38
N PHE A 72 -4.68 -5.74 -15.06
CA PHE A 72 -4.01 -6.79 -14.30
C PHE A 72 -5.02 -7.53 -13.44
N GLN A 73 -4.96 -8.86 -13.48
CA GLN A 73 -5.70 -9.73 -12.57
C GLN A 73 -4.86 -9.88 -11.30
N LEU A 74 -5.38 -9.36 -10.18
CA LEU A 74 -4.70 -9.31 -8.90
C LEU A 74 -5.41 -10.25 -7.92
N VAL A 75 -4.72 -11.30 -7.50
CA VAL A 75 -5.11 -12.12 -6.37
C VAL A 75 -5.01 -11.30 -5.10
N GLN A 76 -6.00 -11.48 -4.22
CA GLN A 76 -6.01 -10.97 -2.85
C GLN A 76 -6.32 -12.11 -1.88
N ARG A 77 -5.85 -11.98 -0.64
CA ARG A 77 -6.11 -12.94 0.43
C ARG A 77 -6.69 -12.21 1.64
N ASN A 78 -7.80 -12.73 2.16
CA ASN A 78 -8.46 -12.25 3.37
C ASN A 78 -8.27 -13.21 4.55
N ASP A 79 -7.66 -14.37 4.33
CA ASP A 79 -7.39 -15.44 5.29
C ASP A 79 -5.99 -15.34 5.92
N THR A 80 -5.13 -14.47 5.40
CA THR A 80 -3.84 -14.17 5.99
C THR A 80 -4.01 -13.13 7.10
N ASN A 81 -3.41 -13.35 8.28
CA ASN A 81 -3.29 -12.32 9.34
C ASN A 81 -2.33 -11.17 8.93
N SER A 82 -2.22 -10.85 7.64
CA SER A 82 -1.31 -9.85 7.08
C SER A 82 -2.10 -8.73 6.41
N THR A 83 -1.68 -7.50 6.65
CA THR A 83 -2.23 -6.30 6.01
C THR A 83 -1.84 -6.19 4.54
N GLY A 84 -0.74 -6.82 4.09
CA GLY A 84 -0.24 -6.71 2.71
C GLY A 84 -1.04 -7.48 1.64
N SER A 85 -2.00 -8.30 2.05
CA SER A 85 -2.62 -9.29 1.16
C SER A 85 -3.77 -8.78 0.27
N SER A 86 -4.06 -7.48 0.31
CA SER A 86 -5.15 -6.86 -0.45
C SER A 86 -4.72 -5.51 -1.02
N LEU A 87 -5.38 -5.07 -2.09
CA LEU A 87 -5.03 -3.81 -2.74
C LEU A 87 -5.33 -2.64 -1.81
N TRP A 88 -4.37 -1.74 -1.62
CA TRP A 88 -4.51 -0.56 -0.77
C TRP A 88 -4.84 0.69 -1.59
N LEU A 89 -5.57 1.61 -0.94
CA LEU A 89 -6.07 2.83 -1.58
C LEU A 89 -4.93 3.73 -2.05
N SER A 90 -3.89 3.89 -1.24
CA SER A 90 -2.73 4.69 -1.62
C SER A 90 -2.02 4.14 -2.86
N SER A 91 -2.05 2.83 -3.10
CA SER A 91 -1.54 2.23 -4.33
C SER A 91 -2.39 2.61 -5.55
N GLN A 92 -3.71 2.70 -5.42
CA GLN A 92 -4.58 3.14 -6.52
C GLN A 92 -4.29 4.59 -6.90
N VAL A 93 -4.22 5.49 -5.92
CA VAL A 93 -3.93 6.92 -6.15
C VAL A 93 -2.50 7.12 -6.66
N LEU A 94 -1.51 6.42 -6.08
CA LEU A 94 -0.12 6.48 -6.52
C LEU A 94 0.06 5.91 -7.93
N SER A 95 -0.70 4.88 -8.33
CA SER A 95 -0.66 4.35 -9.70
C SER A 95 -1.00 5.43 -10.74
N ALA A 96 -2.03 6.24 -10.50
CA ALA A 96 -2.40 7.35 -11.39
C ALA A 96 -1.31 8.44 -11.41
N PHE A 97 -0.67 8.72 -10.27
CA PHE A 97 0.44 9.66 -10.18
C PHE A 97 1.70 9.18 -10.93
N LEU A 98 2.07 7.90 -10.78
CA LEU A 98 3.17 7.28 -11.51
C LEU A 98 2.90 7.29 -13.02
N LEU A 99 1.67 6.92 -13.41
CA LEU A 99 1.23 6.97 -14.81
C LEU A 99 1.33 8.40 -15.37
N HIS A 100 0.83 9.41 -14.67
CA HIS A 100 0.96 10.81 -15.07
C HIS A 100 2.42 11.25 -15.25
N THR A 101 3.30 10.81 -14.34
CA THR A 101 4.67 11.30 -14.23
C THR A 101 5.62 10.59 -15.19
N TYR A 102 5.41 9.30 -15.44
CA TYR A 102 6.36 8.44 -16.12
C TYR A 102 5.86 7.82 -17.42
N ALA A 103 4.56 7.90 -17.74
CA ALA A 103 4.09 7.51 -19.06
C ALA A 103 4.61 8.49 -20.12
N LYS A 104 5.62 8.05 -20.87
CA LYS A 104 6.09 8.77 -22.06
C LYS A 104 5.27 8.33 -23.29
N PRO A 105 5.03 9.21 -24.27
CA PRO A 105 4.61 8.78 -25.59
C PRO A 105 5.62 7.75 -26.08
N GLN A 106 5.16 6.60 -26.59
CA GLN A 106 5.99 5.47 -27.00
C GLN A 106 6.92 5.85 -28.18
N LEU A 107 7.99 6.58 -27.90
CA LEU A 107 9.16 6.60 -28.76
C LEU A 107 9.95 5.36 -28.35
N ARG A 108 9.85 4.30 -29.15
CA ARG A 108 10.76 3.16 -29.13
C ARG A 108 12.16 3.70 -29.44
N THR A 109 12.82 4.30 -28.45
CA THR A 109 14.22 4.66 -28.60
C THR A 109 15.01 3.37 -28.69
N ALA A 110 15.99 3.37 -29.58
CA ALA A 110 16.85 2.24 -29.94
C ALA A 110 17.23 1.37 -28.74
N SER A 111 17.45 0.08 -29.02
CA SER A 111 17.83 -1.05 -28.14
C SER A 111 19.02 -0.83 -27.17
N ASN A 112 19.54 0.39 -27.06
CA ASN A 112 20.78 0.72 -26.35
C ASN A 112 20.58 1.72 -25.19
N VAL A 113 19.35 2.10 -24.82
CA VAL A 113 19.12 2.96 -23.63
C VAL A 113 18.82 2.08 -22.42
N LYS A 114 19.69 2.17 -21.40
CA LYS A 114 19.51 1.48 -20.11
C LYS A 114 18.17 1.86 -19.48
N ARG A 115 17.37 0.86 -19.09
CA ARG A 115 16.11 1.07 -18.36
C ARG A 115 16.37 1.71 -17.01
N LYS A 116 15.42 2.52 -16.55
CA LYS A 116 15.45 3.08 -15.20
C LYS A 116 15.00 2.04 -14.19
N ARG A 117 15.51 2.12 -12.96
CA ARG A 117 15.26 1.13 -11.91
C ARG A 117 14.39 1.67 -10.79
N MET A 118 13.38 0.88 -10.42
CA MET A 118 12.51 1.14 -9.27
C MET A 118 12.68 0.04 -8.22
N LEU A 119 12.73 0.45 -6.95
CA LEU A 119 12.55 -0.43 -5.79
C LEU A 119 11.18 -0.13 -5.16
N GLU A 120 10.32 -1.13 -5.04
CA GLU A 120 9.05 -1.04 -4.30
C GLU A 120 9.17 -1.75 -2.93
N LEU A 121 8.90 -1.01 -1.85
CA LEU A 121 8.92 -1.50 -0.48
C LEU A 121 7.50 -1.75 0.02
N GLY A 122 7.20 -2.99 0.41
CA GLY A 122 5.86 -3.39 0.85
C GLY A 122 4.88 -3.38 -0.32
N SER A 123 5.17 -4.22 -1.32
CA SER A 123 4.49 -4.17 -2.62
C SER A 123 3.07 -4.73 -2.57
N GLY A 124 2.74 -5.54 -1.55
CA GLY A 124 1.43 -6.15 -1.37
C GLY A 124 0.99 -6.92 -2.61
N THR A 125 -0.02 -6.39 -3.32
CA THR A 125 -0.52 -7.00 -4.56
C THR A 125 0.40 -6.84 -5.77
N GLY A 126 1.40 -5.96 -5.72
CA GLY A 126 2.33 -5.71 -6.83
C GLY A 126 1.78 -4.80 -7.94
N LEU A 127 0.65 -4.11 -7.72
CA LEU A 127 0.05 -3.22 -8.72
C LEU A 127 1.03 -2.17 -9.26
N LEU A 128 1.77 -1.50 -8.39
CA LEU A 128 2.70 -0.44 -8.82
C LEU A 128 3.90 -1.03 -9.57
N SER A 129 4.41 -2.18 -9.13
CA SER A 129 5.45 -2.95 -9.82
C SER A 129 5.04 -3.32 -11.25
N LEU A 130 3.85 -3.89 -11.43
CA LEU A 130 3.33 -4.25 -12.75
C LEU A 130 3.13 -3.02 -13.65
N LEU A 131 2.56 -1.95 -13.10
CA LEU A 131 2.42 -0.68 -13.83
C LEU A 131 3.79 -0.16 -14.28
N MET A 132 4.78 -0.12 -13.40
CA MET A 132 6.07 0.48 -13.73
C MET A 132 6.85 -0.38 -14.74
N ALA A 133 6.72 -1.71 -14.67
CA ALA A 133 7.21 -2.59 -15.73
C ALA A 133 6.52 -2.31 -17.08
N ARG A 134 5.20 -2.16 -17.09
CA ARG A 134 4.43 -1.76 -18.28
C ARG A 134 4.86 -0.40 -18.84
N LEU A 135 5.41 0.49 -18.01
CA LEU A 135 5.98 1.78 -18.41
C LEU A 135 7.48 1.71 -18.80
N GLY A 136 8.05 0.50 -18.88
CA GLY A 136 9.43 0.26 -19.34
C GLY A 136 10.52 0.38 -18.27
N TRP A 137 10.15 0.26 -16.99
CA TRP A 137 11.11 0.28 -15.88
C TRP A 137 11.50 -1.13 -15.46
N ASP A 138 12.75 -1.27 -15.06
CA ASP A 138 13.24 -2.43 -14.30
C ASP A 138 12.78 -2.29 -12.85
N VAL A 139 12.13 -3.31 -12.28
CA VAL A 139 11.52 -3.25 -10.96
C VAL A 139 12.04 -4.33 -10.03
N VAL A 140 12.35 -3.96 -8.79
CA VAL A 140 12.49 -4.88 -7.67
C VAL A 140 11.29 -4.69 -6.74
N ALA A 141 10.42 -5.71 -6.70
CA ALA A 141 9.23 -5.76 -5.86
C ALA A 141 9.55 -6.52 -4.58
N THR A 142 9.25 -5.94 -3.42
CA THR A 142 9.62 -6.53 -2.13
C THR A 142 8.46 -6.60 -1.15
N ASP A 143 8.42 -7.69 -0.38
CA ASP A 143 7.49 -7.89 0.74
C ASP A 143 8.01 -9.00 1.69
N ILE A 144 7.27 -9.28 2.76
CA ILE A 144 7.53 -10.38 3.71
C ILE A 144 6.62 -11.59 3.44
N GLU A 145 6.96 -12.73 4.03
CA GLU A 145 6.02 -13.85 4.08
C GLU A 145 4.88 -13.58 5.07
N PRO A 146 3.66 -14.09 4.82
CA PRO A 146 3.26 -14.93 3.67
C PRO A 146 2.88 -14.13 2.41
N VAL A 147 2.88 -12.79 2.45
CA VAL A 147 2.41 -11.93 1.35
C VAL A 147 3.23 -12.18 0.08
N LEU A 148 4.54 -12.34 0.23
CA LEU A 148 5.48 -12.58 -0.85
C LEU A 148 5.03 -13.75 -1.75
N ASP A 149 4.81 -14.93 -1.17
CA ASP A 149 4.48 -16.13 -1.94
C ASP A 149 2.98 -16.32 -2.18
N SER A 150 2.11 -15.84 -1.29
CA SER A 150 0.67 -16.05 -1.41
C SER A 150 -0.06 -15.00 -2.27
N VAL A 151 0.56 -13.84 -2.50
CA VAL A 151 -0.06 -12.69 -3.20
C VAL A 151 0.90 -12.06 -4.22
N LEU A 152 2.07 -11.56 -3.78
CA LEU A 152 2.93 -10.75 -4.64
C LEU A 152 3.48 -11.56 -5.82
N ARG A 153 4.15 -12.68 -5.56
CA ARG A 153 4.77 -13.51 -6.60
C ARG A 153 3.75 -14.03 -7.62
N PRO A 154 2.60 -14.61 -7.24
CA PRO A 154 1.57 -15.01 -8.20
C PRO A 154 1.08 -13.86 -9.10
N ASN A 155 0.88 -12.67 -8.54
CA ASN A 155 0.44 -11.50 -9.31
C ASN A 155 1.52 -11.00 -10.28
N ILE A 156 2.78 -10.97 -9.83
CA ILE A 156 3.91 -10.60 -10.70
C ILE A 156 4.09 -11.61 -11.82
N ASP A 157 4.06 -12.91 -11.53
CA ASP A 157 4.25 -13.96 -12.53
C ASP A 157 3.16 -13.90 -13.62
N ALA A 158 1.89 -13.80 -13.21
CA ALA A 158 0.76 -13.69 -14.14
C ALA A 158 0.80 -12.39 -14.95
N GLY A 159 0.98 -11.25 -14.27
CA GLY A 159 1.00 -9.94 -14.91
C GLY A 159 2.20 -9.73 -15.83
N LEU A 160 3.40 -10.19 -15.44
CA LEU A 160 4.59 -10.10 -16.29
C LEU A 160 4.48 -11.02 -17.50
N CYS A 161 3.96 -12.24 -17.33
CA CYS A 161 3.66 -13.15 -18.44
C CYS A 161 2.73 -12.48 -19.47
N GLN A 162 1.65 -11.84 -19.00
CA GLN A 162 0.76 -11.05 -19.86
C GLN A 162 1.52 -9.95 -20.60
N LEU A 163 2.30 -9.11 -19.90
CA LEU A 163 3.04 -8.00 -20.52
C LEU A 163 4.08 -8.46 -21.55
N VAL A 164 4.75 -9.59 -21.30
CA VAL A 164 5.72 -10.17 -22.25
C VAL A 164 5.00 -10.64 -23.51
N ASN A 165 3.88 -11.34 -23.36
CA ASN A 165 3.09 -11.83 -24.51
C ASN A 165 2.51 -10.68 -25.35
N GLU A 166 2.17 -9.56 -24.72
CA GLU A 166 1.72 -8.33 -25.39
C GLU A 166 2.89 -7.50 -25.99
N GLY A 167 4.14 -7.90 -25.78
CA GLY A 167 5.32 -7.18 -26.25
C GLY A 167 5.55 -5.85 -25.53
N HIS A 168 5.14 -5.75 -24.27
CA HIS A 168 5.22 -4.55 -23.43
C HIS A 168 6.31 -4.61 -22.35
N ALA A 169 6.86 -5.79 -22.06
CA ALA A 169 7.93 -5.97 -21.08
C ALA A 169 8.88 -7.12 -21.48
N ASP A 170 10.05 -7.17 -20.82
CA ASP A 170 10.96 -8.31 -20.90
C ASP A 170 10.71 -9.32 -19.75
N PRO A 171 10.99 -10.63 -19.94
CA PRO A 171 10.73 -11.66 -18.93
C PRO A 171 11.42 -11.47 -17.57
N GLU A 172 12.51 -10.72 -17.52
CA GLU A 172 13.30 -10.49 -16.30
C GLU A 172 13.13 -9.06 -15.74
N GLN A 173 12.15 -8.30 -16.27
CA GLN A 173 12.01 -6.88 -15.97
C GLN A 173 11.50 -6.62 -14.54
N ILE A 174 10.84 -7.60 -13.91
CA ILE A 174 10.46 -7.54 -12.49
C ILE A 174 11.15 -8.67 -11.72
N ARG A 175 11.75 -8.33 -10.58
CA ARG A 175 12.32 -9.29 -9.64
C ARG A 175 11.61 -9.20 -8.30
N VAL A 176 11.15 -10.34 -7.80
CA VAL A 176 10.48 -10.43 -6.51
C VAL A 176 11.48 -10.91 -5.45
N CYS A 177 11.62 -10.14 -4.37
CA CYS A 177 12.59 -10.42 -3.31
C CYS A 177 11.93 -10.31 -1.92
N LYS A 178 12.27 -11.22 -1.01
CA LYS A 178 11.87 -11.11 0.39
C LYS A 178 12.62 -9.95 1.04
N LEU A 179 11.89 -9.07 1.71
CA LEU A 179 12.47 -7.99 2.50
C LEU A 179 11.72 -7.78 3.80
N ASP A 180 12.34 -8.22 4.89
CA ASP A 180 11.91 -7.85 6.23
C ASP A 180 12.68 -6.61 6.68
N TRP A 181 11.97 -5.49 6.86
CA TRP A 181 12.60 -4.23 7.26
C TRP A 181 13.27 -4.32 8.63
N THR A 182 12.78 -5.20 9.51
CA THR A 182 13.25 -5.41 10.88
C THR A 182 14.47 -6.32 10.97
N ALA A 183 14.82 -7.01 9.87
CA ALA A 183 16.02 -7.82 9.81
C ALA A 183 17.29 -6.95 9.93
N ALA A 184 18.40 -7.59 10.32
CA ALA A 184 19.71 -6.95 10.40
C ALA A 184 20.09 -6.29 9.07
N GLU A 185 20.65 -5.07 9.14
CA GLU A 185 20.97 -4.22 7.99
C GLU A 185 21.78 -4.96 6.91
N GLU A 186 22.78 -5.75 7.31
CA GLU A 186 23.62 -6.51 6.37
C GLU A 186 22.81 -7.53 5.57
N CYS A 187 21.84 -8.19 6.21
CA CYS A 187 21.01 -9.22 5.58
C CYS A 187 20.06 -8.61 4.54
N LYS A 188 19.34 -7.55 4.93
CA LYS A 188 18.37 -6.90 4.03
C LYS A 188 19.05 -6.15 2.88
N THR A 189 20.18 -5.49 3.12
CA THR A 189 20.86 -4.68 2.09
C THR A 189 21.70 -5.52 1.14
N GLY A 190 22.30 -6.62 1.61
CA GLY A 190 23.03 -7.56 0.76
C GLY A 190 22.12 -8.23 -0.27
N SER A 191 21.01 -8.82 0.18
CA SER A 191 20.07 -9.52 -0.71
C SER A 191 19.47 -8.61 -1.78
N LEU A 192 19.09 -7.39 -1.42
CA LEU A 192 18.58 -6.40 -2.38
C LEU A 192 19.66 -5.95 -3.36
N ARG A 193 20.88 -5.69 -2.88
CA ARG A 193 21.99 -5.29 -3.74
C ARG A 193 22.28 -6.33 -4.81
N ASP A 194 22.31 -7.60 -4.45
CA ASP A 194 22.56 -8.68 -5.40
C ASP A 194 21.42 -8.77 -6.43
N THR A 195 20.17 -8.60 -5.96
CA THR A 195 18.99 -8.60 -6.81
C THR A 195 18.99 -7.44 -7.82
N ILE A 196 19.32 -6.22 -7.38
CA ILE A 196 19.36 -5.03 -8.25
C ILE A 196 20.57 -5.09 -9.19
N SER A 197 21.73 -5.55 -8.71
CA SER A 197 22.96 -5.67 -9.52
C SER A 197 22.81 -6.69 -10.64
N GLY A 198 22.12 -7.80 -10.38
CA GLY A 198 21.92 -8.83 -11.39
C GLY A 198 21.06 -8.39 -12.58
N MET A 199 20.44 -7.19 -12.57
CA MET A 199 19.64 -6.65 -13.68
C MET A 199 20.50 -6.13 -14.84
N ASP A 200 21.82 -6.03 -14.68
CA ASP A 200 22.75 -5.67 -15.74
C ASP A 200 23.14 -6.92 -16.56
N SER A 201 22.53 -7.12 -17.73
CA SER A 201 22.68 -8.34 -18.55
C SER A 201 23.79 -8.33 -19.62
N THR A 202 24.67 -7.32 -19.68
CA THR A 202 25.80 -7.31 -20.65
C THR A 202 27.07 -6.63 -20.12
N GLU A 203 28.14 -7.43 -20.07
CA GLU A 203 29.58 -7.10 -20.14
C GLU A 203 30.21 -6.08 -19.15
N SER A 204 30.92 -6.69 -18.20
CA SER A 204 32.36 -6.47 -17.93
C SER A 204 32.81 -5.36 -16.94
N SER A 205 33.66 -5.85 -16.03
CA SER A 205 34.82 -5.19 -15.44
C SER A 205 34.59 -4.03 -14.46
N GLY A 206 34.77 -4.35 -13.18
CA GLY A 206 35.83 -3.67 -12.43
C GLY A 206 35.47 -2.40 -11.68
N THR A 207 34.20 -2.13 -11.37
CA THR A 207 33.90 -1.19 -10.29
C THR A 207 32.90 -1.81 -9.32
N SER A 208 33.34 -1.92 -8.07
CA SER A 208 32.58 -2.30 -6.87
C SER A 208 31.54 -1.22 -6.53
N GLY A 209 30.72 -0.83 -7.51
CA GLY A 209 29.73 0.23 -7.40
C GLY A 209 28.42 -0.28 -6.84
N GLU A 210 27.75 0.55 -6.05
CA GLU A 210 26.39 0.29 -5.61
C GLU A 210 25.42 0.23 -6.80
N PRO A 211 24.47 -0.70 -6.82
CA PRO A 211 23.45 -0.72 -7.86
C PRO A 211 22.63 0.58 -7.82
N ARG A 212 22.50 1.23 -8.99
CA ARG A 212 21.86 2.54 -9.12
C ARG A 212 20.34 2.41 -9.21
N LEU A 213 19.61 2.99 -8.26
CA LEU A 213 18.16 3.18 -8.34
C LEU A 213 17.82 4.57 -8.89
N ASP A 214 16.72 4.67 -9.62
CA ASP A 214 16.15 5.95 -10.07
C ASP A 214 14.94 6.36 -9.22
N LEU A 215 14.24 5.38 -8.66
CA LEU A 215 13.00 5.57 -7.92
C LEU A 215 12.89 4.55 -6.77
N ILE A 216 12.47 5.01 -5.60
CA ILE A 216 12.06 4.17 -4.47
C ILE A 216 10.59 4.51 -4.18
N VAL A 217 9.73 3.51 -4.14
CA VAL A 217 8.29 3.67 -3.92
C VAL A 217 7.83 2.86 -2.72
N THR A 218 6.90 3.39 -1.97
CA THR A 218 6.14 2.66 -0.96
C THR A 218 4.74 3.26 -0.80
N ALA A 219 3.74 2.42 -0.50
CA ALA A 219 2.35 2.84 -0.36
C ALA A 219 1.68 2.16 0.84
N ASP A 220 1.05 2.94 1.73
CA ASP A 220 0.37 2.48 2.96
C ASP A 220 1.25 1.63 3.90
N THR A 221 2.54 1.97 4.01
CA THR A 221 3.52 1.27 4.86
C THR A 221 3.79 1.92 6.22
N ILE A 222 3.17 3.08 6.49
CA ILE A 222 3.19 3.76 7.78
C ILE A 222 1.89 3.44 8.54
N TYR A 223 1.84 2.25 9.15
CA TYR A 223 0.66 1.77 9.89
C TYR A 223 0.97 1.25 11.30
N GLU A 224 2.22 0.87 11.56
CA GLU A 224 2.66 0.30 12.84
C GLU A 224 3.88 1.08 13.36
N PRO A 225 3.81 1.68 14.57
CA PRO A 225 4.92 2.47 15.14
C PRO A 225 6.28 1.75 15.15
N GLY A 226 6.28 0.44 15.41
CA GLY A 226 7.50 -0.36 15.43
C GLY A 226 8.20 -0.49 14.06
N LEU A 227 7.49 -0.27 12.96
CA LEU A 227 8.01 -0.44 11.60
C LEU A 227 8.57 0.85 10.98
N ILE A 228 8.27 2.03 11.56
CA ILE A 228 8.70 3.33 11.04
C ILE A 228 10.23 3.40 10.86
N ARG A 229 10.99 3.16 11.92
CA ARG A 229 12.46 3.23 11.88
C ARG A 229 13.08 2.15 10.98
N PRO A 230 12.66 0.87 11.06
CA PRO A 230 13.10 -0.16 10.12
C PRO A 230 12.90 0.19 8.64
N LEU A 231 11.72 0.71 8.28
CA LEU A 231 11.40 1.14 6.91
C LEU A 231 12.29 2.31 6.48
N LEU A 232 12.36 3.37 7.28
CA LEU A 232 13.13 4.57 6.98
C LEU A 232 14.64 4.30 6.90
N SER A 233 15.16 3.41 7.75
CA SER A 233 16.55 2.94 7.67
C SER A 233 16.84 2.30 6.30
N THR A 234 15.91 1.46 5.83
CA THR A 234 16.02 0.80 4.52
C THR A 234 16.01 1.82 3.38
N ILE A 235 15.06 2.77 3.37
CA ILE A 235 15.01 3.85 2.36
C ILE A 235 16.29 4.68 2.40
N SER A 236 16.73 5.08 3.60
CA SER A 236 17.92 5.88 3.82
C SER A 236 19.19 5.17 3.36
N HIS A 237 19.29 3.85 3.51
CA HIS A 237 20.44 3.08 3.05
C HIS A 237 20.66 3.26 1.54
N PHE A 238 19.63 3.01 0.73
CA PHE A 238 19.73 3.12 -0.72
C PHE A 238 19.83 4.58 -1.19
N TYR A 239 19.10 5.48 -0.54
CA TYR A 239 19.15 6.90 -0.89
C TYR A 239 20.54 7.52 -0.63
N ARG A 240 21.15 7.27 0.53
CA ARG A 240 22.42 7.92 0.89
C ARG A 240 23.63 7.40 0.10
N ARG A 241 23.65 6.11 -0.25
CA ARG A 241 24.81 5.48 -0.91
C ARG A 241 25.00 5.88 -2.37
N GLN A 242 23.97 6.40 -3.04
CA GLN A 242 24.10 6.97 -4.39
C GLN A 242 24.56 8.43 -4.30
N THR A 243 25.81 8.74 -4.67
CA THR A 243 26.36 10.10 -4.59
C THR A 243 26.04 10.95 -5.82
N ASP A 244 26.09 10.35 -7.01
CA ASP A 244 26.10 11.12 -8.26
C ASP A 244 24.69 11.51 -8.71
N ALA A 245 23.71 10.64 -8.46
CA ALA A 245 22.31 10.86 -8.74
C ALA A 245 21.46 10.12 -7.71
N LYS A 246 20.83 10.90 -6.81
CA LYS A 246 19.90 10.37 -5.81
C LYS A 246 18.64 9.80 -6.47
N PRO A 247 18.13 8.65 -6.02
CA PRO A 247 16.81 8.19 -6.45
C PRO A 247 15.74 9.16 -5.95
N THR A 248 14.68 9.34 -6.74
CA THR A 248 13.45 9.97 -6.21
C THR A 248 12.82 9.02 -5.20
N ILE A 249 12.29 9.54 -4.09
CA ILE A 249 11.47 8.74 -3.16
C ILE A 249 10.03 9.18 -3.30
N LEU A 250 9.10 8.22 -3.42
CA LEU A 250 7.67 8.46 -3.33
C LEU A 250 7.06 7.59 -2.22
N LEU A 251 6.45 8.24 -1.24
CA LEU A 251 5.73 7.60 -0.15
C LEU A 251 4.28 8.04 -0.23
N ALA A 252 3.38 7.12 -0.56
CA ALA A 252 1.94 7.36 -0.51
C ALA A 252 1.36 6.77 0.78
N LEU A 253 0.44 7.49 1.42
CA LEU A 253 -0.25 7.03 2.61
C LEU A 253 -1.66 7.60 2.70
N GLU A 254 -2.54 6.91 3.42
CA GLU A 254 -3.82 7.44 3.86
C GLU A 254 -3.68 8.04 5.26
N ARG A 255 -4.14 9.29 5.46
CA ARG A 255 -3.97 10.03 6.71
C ARG A 255 -4.94 9.64 7.81
N ARG A 256 -4.89 8.37 8.23
CA ARG A 256 -5.81 7.76 9.22
C ARG A 256 -5.56 8.23 10.66
N ASP A 257 -4.29 8.33 11.05
CA ASP A 257 -3.86 8.90 12.33
C ASP A 257 -2.85 10.03 12.06
N PRO A 258 -3.30 11.30 12.08
CA PRO A 258 -2.44 12.44 11.83
C PRO A 258 -1.22 12.50 12.75
N ALA A 259 -1.36 12.17 14.04
CA ALA A 259 -0.27 12.25 15.01
C ALA A 259 0.80 11.18 14.74
N HIS A 260 0.37 9.96 14.43
CA HIS A 260 1.27 8.87 14.03
C HIS A 260 2.05 9.23 12.76
N ILE A 261 1.37 9.77 11.75
CA ILE A 261 1.97 10.13 10.46
C ILE A 261 2.92 11.30 10.59
N ASP A 262 2.53 12.35 11.32
CA ASP A 262 3.41 13.50 11.58
C ASP A 262 4.67 13.07 12.33
N HIS A 263 4.53 12.17 13.29
CA HIS A 263 5.68 11.59 13.99
C HIS A 263 6.58 10.77 13.06
N ALA A 264 6.02 9.95 12.16
CA ALA A 264 6.80 9.19 11.19
C ALA A 264 7.58 10.10 10.22
N LEU A 265 6.94 11.16 9.71
CA LEU A 265 7.57 12.16 8.83
C LEU A 265 8.63 12.97 9.58
N GLN A 266 8.41 13.25 10.86
CA GLN A 266 9.40 13.88 11.72
C GLN A 266 10.64 12.99 11.90
N ILE A 267 10.46 11.70 12.20
CA ILE A 267 11.56 10.73 12.29
C ILE A 267 12.33 10.66 10.96
N ALA A 268 11.62 10.62 9.82
CA ALA A 268 12.24 10.61 8.50
C ALA A 268 13.18 11.79 8.30
N ARG A 269 12.75 13.01 8.66
CA ARG A 269 13.54 14.23 8.56
C ARG A 269 14.69 14.26 9.58
N ASP A 270 14.38 14.05 10.85
CA ASP A 270 15.27 14.37 11.96
C ASP A 270 16.31 13.25 12.22
N GLU A 271 15.94 11.99 12.04
CA GLU A 271 16.82 10.83 12.28
C GLU A 271 17.43 10.27 10.99
N PHE A 272 16.69 10.32 9.87
CA PHE A 272 17.09 9.70 8.61
C PHE A 272 17.48 10.67 7.50
N ASP A 273 17.46 11.99 7.72
CA ASP A 273 17.82 13.00 6.70
C ASP A 273 17.01 12.80 5.39
N LEU A 274 15.74 12.44 5.53
CA LEU A 274 14.76 12.28 4.46
C LEU A 274 13.68 13.37 4.60
N PRO A 275 13.95 14.63 4.21
CA PRO A 275 13.01 15.74 4.34
C PRO A 275 11.91 15.67 3.25
N LEU A 276 11.05 14.66 3.35
CA LEU A 276 9.93 14.43 2.46
C LEU A 276 9.01 15.65 2.39
N LYS A 277 8.56 16.00 1.18
CA LYS A 277 7.62 17.10 0.93
C LYS A 277 6.34 16.58 0.32
N GLN A 278 5.21 16.96 0.91
CA GLN A 278 3.90 16.61 0.37
C GLN A 278 3.73 17.23 -1.02
N ILE A 279 3.28 16.42 -1.97
CA ILE A 279 2.83 16.90 -3.28
C ILE A 279 1.48 17.59 -3.07
N PRO A 280 1.24 18.79 -3.63
CA PRO A 280 0.01 19.54 -3.37
C PRO A 280 -1.25 18.70 -3.63
N ALA A 281 -2.15 18.61 -2.64
CA ALA A 281 -3.35 17.79 -2.74
C ALA A 281 -4.21 18.12 -3.97
N LYS A 282 -4.28 19.40 -4.38
CA LYS A 282 -4.96 19.81 -5.61
C LYS A 282 -4.38 19.15 -6.87
N ARG A 283 -3.06 18.93 -6.91
CA ARG A 283 -2.38 18.25 -8.02
C ARG A 283 -2.72 16.76 -8.03
N ILE A 284 -2.65 16.10 -6.87
CA ILE A 284 -3.04 14.69 -6.74
C ILE A 284 -4.49 14.52 -7.16
N ARG A 285 -5.38 15.41 -6.70
CA ARG A 285 -6.79 15.37 -7.07
C ARG A 285 -7.02 15.44 -8.57
N LYS A 286 -6.44 16.46 -9.22
CA LYS A 286 -6.56 16.62 -10.67
C LYS A 286 -6.07 15.39 -11.43
N ILE A 287 -4.96 14.79 -10.98
CA ILE A 287 -4.39 13.60 -11.63
C ILE A 287 -5.32 12.40 -11.46
N PHE A 288 -5.78 12.13 -10.24
CA PHE A 288 -6.64 10.97 -9.98
C PHE A 288 -8.02 11.11 -10.62
N ASP A 289 -8.56 12.33 -10.72
CA ASP A 289 -9.80 12.61 -11.47
C ASP A 289 -9.66 12.34 -12.97
N THR A 290 -8.44 12.49 -13.52
CA THR A 290 -8.21 12.39 -14.98
C THR A 290 -7.73 11.00 -15.41
N LEU A 291 -6.94 10.34 -14.58
CA LEU A 291 -6.23 9.09 -14.94
C LEU A 291 -6.60 7.90 -14.07
N GLY A 292 -7.27 8.13 -12.94
CA GLY A 292 -7.88 7.09 -12.11
C GLY A 292 -9.40 7.27 -12.08
N ASP A 293 -10.00 6.96 -10.94
CA ASP A 293 -11.45 6.98 -10.74
C ASP A 293 -11.90 8.13 -9.81
N GLY A 294 -11.06 9.15 -9.62
CA GLY A 294 -11.34 10.24 -8.67
C GLY A 294 -12.60 11.08 -8.99
N ALA A 295 -13.04 11.08 -10.25
CA ALA A 295 -14.25 11.77 -10.70
C ALA A 295 -15.53 10.92 -10.55
N THR A 296 -15.39 9.60 -10.38
CA THR A 296 -16.49 8.62 -10.29
C THR A 296 -16.67 8.06 -8.89
N TRP A 297 -15.72 8.28 -7.98
CA TRP A 297 -15.81 7.94 -6.56
C TRP A 297 -16.34 9.10 -5.71
N SER A 298 -16.80 8.80 -4.50
CA SER A 298 -17.01 9.84 -3.49
C SER A 298 -15.68 10.49 -3.13
N ARG A 299 -15.71 11.78 -2.79
CA ARG A 299 -14.49 12.47 -2.33
C ARG A 299 -14.00 11.94 -1.00
N ASP A 300 -14.91 11.46 -0.16
CA ASP A 300 -14.58 10.91 1.14
C ASP A 300 -13.78 9.60 1.02
N ASP A 301 -13.95 8.86 -0.07
CA ASP A 301 -13.25 7.57 -0.29
C ASP A 301 -11.73 7.71 -0.35
N TRP A 302 -11.20 8.90 -0.66
CA TRP A 302 -9.76 9.10 -0.87
C TRP A 302 -9.23 10.48 -0.51
N SER A 303 -10.04 11.33 0.14
CA SER A 303 -9.62 12.67 0.57
C SER A 303 -8.41 12.67 1.51
N GLY A 304 -8.24 11.59 2.27
CA GLY A 304 -7.13 11.39 3.20
C GLY A 304 -5.82 10.93 2.54
N VAL A 305 -5.79 10.62 1.24
CA VAL A 305 -4.57 10.09 0.59
C VAL A 305 -3.58 11.21 0.26
N GLU A 306 -2.35 11.03 0.71
CA GLU A 306 -1.22 11.93 0.48
C GLU A 306 -0.12 11.23 -0.30
N ILE A 307 0.62 12.00 -1.12
CA ILE A 307 1.87 11.53 -1.72
C ILE A 307 2.98 12.48 -1.30
N TRP A 308 4.02 11.93 -0.71
CA TRP A 308 5.21 12.61 -0.22
C TRP A 308 6.40 12.26 -1.11
N LYS A 309 7.19 13.28 -1.44
CA LYS A 309 8.33 13.15 -2.36
C LYS A 309 9.62 13.67 -1.74
N LEU A 310 10.73 12.97 -2.01
CA LEU A 310 12.09 13.52 -1.96
C LEU A 310 12.69 13.54 -3.37
#